data_AF-A0A7S3CLC2-F1
#
_entry.id   AF-A0A7S3CLC2-F1
#
_cell.length_a   1.000
_cell.length_b   1.000
_cell.length_c   1.000
_cell.angle_alpha   90.00
_cell.angle_beta   90.00
_cell.angle_gamma   90.00
#
_symmetry.space_group_name_H-M   'P 1'
#
loop_
_entity.id
_entity.type
_entity.pdbx_description
1 polymer ?
#
loop_
_entity_poly.entity_id
_entity_poly.type
_entity_poly.pdbx_seq_one_letter_code
_entity_poly.pdbx_strand_id
1 'polypeptide(L)'
;FRYFLKGLRNKMMASHRLNNASSRSHCLLSFTLTQVDVKNPVNVIVSKLQLVDLAGSERQSHVAAVDERRDGLRMKEAIEINKSLFTLRQVITALTENKSLKRGSGQ
;
A
#
# COMPACT_ATOMS: atom_id res chain seq x y z
N PHE A 1 1.12 -20.46 -5.62
CA PHE A 1 1.47 -19.47 -6.66
C PHE A 1 0.37 -19.11 -7.65
N ARG A 2 -0.57 -20.00 -8.05
CA ARG A 2 -1.58 -19.68 -9.09
C ARG A 2 -2.46 -18.45 -8.79
N TYR A 3 -2.98 -18.32 -7.56
CA TYR A 3 -3.79 -17.16 -7.16
C TYR A 3 -3.00 -15.86 -7.10
N PHE A 4 -1.73 -15.93 -6.67
CA PHE A 4 -0.81 -14.80 -6.70
C PHE A 4 -0.59 -14.28 -8.12
N LEU A 5 -0.29 -15.18 -9.07
CA LEU A 5 -0.10 -14.82 -10.49
C LEU A 5 -1.40 -14.27 -11.12
N LYS A 6 -2.57 -14.80 -10.74
CA LYS A 6 -3.86 -14.25 -11.16
C LYS A 6 -4.11 -12.85 -10.59
N GLY A 7 -3.77 -12.63 -9.33
CA GLY A 7 -3.83 -11.31 -8.68
C GLY A 7 -2.91 -10.29 -9.34
N LEU A 8 -1.68 -10.67 -9.67
CA LEU A 8 -0.74 -9.82 -10.40
C LEU A 8 -1.27 -9.40 -11.78
N ARG A 9 -1.93 -10.30 -12.51
CA ARG A 9 -2.57 -9.98 -13.80
C ARG A 9 -3.76 -9.01 -13.67
N ASN A 10 -4.47 -9.03 -12.53
CA ASN A 10 -5.60 -8.15 -12.27
C ASN A 10 -5.19 -6.80 -11.66
N LYS A 11 -3.96 -6.66 -11.15
CA LYS A 11 -3.40 -5.36 -10.75
C LYS A 11 -3.41 -4.48 -12.01
N MET A 12 -4.02 -3.29 -11.95
CA MET A 12 -4.17 -2.40 -13.10
C MET A 12 -2.77 -2.00 -13.62
N MET A 13 -2.32 -2.62 -14.70
CA MET A 13 -1.03 -2.35 -15.34
C MET A 13 -1.25 -1.39 -16.51
N ALA A 14 -1.20 -0.08 -16.24
CA ALA A 14 -1.19 0.91 -17.31
C ALA A 14 0.18 0.88 -18.01
N SER A 15 0.28 0.09 -19.08
CA SER A 15 1.49 -0.02 -19.91
C SER A 15 1.77 1.30 -20.65
N HIS A 16 2.82 2.00 -20.25
CA HIS A 16 3.49 2.96 -21.12
C HIS A 16 5.00 3.00 -20.81
N ARG A 17 5.79 2.93 -21.89
CA ARG A 17 7.24 2.62 -22.00
C ARG A 17 8.23 3.53 -21.24
N LEU A 18 7.82 4.29 -20.24
CA LEU A 18 8.72 5.13 -19.42
C LEU A 18 8.46 5.10 -17.91
N ASN A 19 7.47 4.33 -17.42
CA ASN A 19 7.31 4.16 -15.97
C ASN A 19 7.07 2.69 -15.62
N ASN A 20 8.03 2.20 -14.83
CA ASN A 20 8.21 0.85 -14.35
C ASN A 20 6.90 0.31 -13.74
N ALA A 21 6.62 -0.98 -13.90
CA ALA A 21 5.35 -1.63 -13.56
C ALA A 21 4.89 -1.54 -12.08
N SER A 22 5.64 -0.84 -11.22
CA SER A 22 5.45 -0.75 -9.77
C SER A 22 4.93 0.61 -9.26
N SER A 23 5.03 1.70 -10.02
CA SER A 23 4.87 3.07 -9.47
C SER A 23 3.44 3.59 -9.37
N ARG A 24 2.43 2.83 -9.84
CA ARG A 24 1.08 3.38 -10.08
C ARG A 24 -0.06 2.76 -9.28
N SER A 25 0.21 1.78 -8.42
CA SER A 25 -0.80 1.25 -7.49
C SER A 25 -0.17 0.55 -6.29
N HIS A 26 -0.75 0.79 -5.12
CA HIS A 26 -0.47 0.01 -3.92
C HIS A 26 -1.07 -1.39 -4.05
N CYS A 27 -0.37 -2.41 -3.56
CA CYS A 27 -0.85 -3.78 -3.52
C CYS A 27 -0.80 -4.33 -2.10
N LEU A 28 -1.89 -4.97 -1.70
CA LEU A 28 -1.98 -5.72 -0.46
C LEU A 28 -2.27 -7.18 -0.79
N LEU A 29 -1.39 -8.08 -0.35
CA LEU A 29 -1.64 -9.50 -0.37
C LEU A 29 -1.85 -9.98 1.06
N SER A 30 -3.08 -10.40 1.37
CA SER A 30 -3.44 -10.90 2.70
C SER A 30 -3.55 -12.42 2.67
N PHE A 31 -2.82 -13.07 3.56
CA PHE A 31 -3.01 -14.47 3.92
C PHE A 31 -3.72 -14.53 5.26
N THR A 32 -4.84 -15.25 5.30
CA THR A 32 -5.52 -15.59 6.55
C THR A 32 -5.36 -17.08 6.75
N LEU A 33 -4.70 -17.46 7.83
CA LEU A 33 -4.52 -18.85 8.23
C LEU A 33 -5.41 -19.11 9.44
N THR A 34 -6.34 -20.05 9.29
CA THR A 34 -7.15 -20.56 10.40
C THR A 34 -6.63 -21.95 10.74
N GLN A 35 -6.13 -22.10 11.97
CA GLN A 35 -5.72 -23.36 12.54
C GLN A 35 -6.77 -23.80 13.57
N VAL A 36 -7.20 -25.05 13.47
CA VAL A 36 -8.13 -25.68 14.42
C VAL A 36 -7.39 -26.87 15.04
N ASP A 37 -7.41 -26.96 16.37
CA ASP A 37 -6.89 -28.15 17.05
C ASP A 37 -7.85 -29.33 16.85
N VAL A 38 -7.33 -30.42 16.29
CA VAL A 38 -8.12 -31.63 15.99
C VAL A 38 -8.63 -32.30 17.28
N LYS A 39 -7.88 -32.19 18.38
CA LYS A 39 -8.26 -32.78 19.68
C LYS A 39 -9.18 -31.87 20.47
N ASN A 40 -9.15 -30.57 20.21
CA ASN A 40 -10.05 -29.60 20.81
C ASN A 40 -10.53 -28.59 19.75
N PRO A 41 -11.59 -28.92 19.00
CA PRO A 41 -12.08 -28.09 17.89
C PRO A 41 -12.54 -26.68 18.29
N VAL A 42 -12.71 -26.42 19.59
CA VAL A 42 -13.06 -25.10 20.14
C VAL A 42 -11.83 -24.17 20.15
N ASN A 43 -10.63 -24.74 20.18
CA ASN A 43 -9.38 -23.98 20.12
C ASN A 43 -9.03 -23.65 18.67
N VAL A 44 -9.44 -22.46 18.23
CA VAL A 44 -9.19 -21.93 16.89
C VAL A 44 -8.25 -20.73 16.97
N ILE A 45 -7.15 -20.81 16.22
CA ILE A 45 -6.20 -19.70 16.06
C ILE A 45 -6.35 -19.14 14.65
N VAL A 46 -6.66 -17.85 14.55
CA VAL A 46 -6.70 -17.12 13.27
C VAL A 46 -5.51 -16.17 13.20
N SER A 47 -4.62 -16.41 12.25
CA SER A 47 -3.47 -15.57 11.96
C SER A 47 -3.66 -14.83 10.64
N LYS A 48 -3.26 -13.56 10.58
CA LYS A 48 -3.32 -12.76 9.36
C LYS A 48 -1.94 -12.20 9.03
N LEU A 49 -1.40 -12.55 7.88
CA LEU A 49 -0.17 -12.00 7.32
C LEU A 49 -0.53 -11.09 6.14
N GLN A 50 -0.08 -9.84 6.17
CA GLN A 50 -0.30 -8.89 5.08
C GLN A 50 1.05 -8.48 4.49
N LEU A 51 1.26 -8.79 3.21
CA LEU A 51 2.38 -8.30 2.43
C LEU A 51 1.93 -7.04 1.70
N VAL A 52 2.62 -5.94 1.94
CA VAL A 52 2.27 -4.61 1.44
C VAL A 52 3.37 -4.13 0.49
N ASP A 53 2.96 -3.78 -0.72
CA ASP A 53 3.80 -3.16 -1.75
C ASP A 53 3.22 -1.78 -2.06
N LEU A 54 3.93 -0.72 -1.65
CA LEU A 54 3.46 0.65 -1.83
C LEU A 54 4.04 1.24 -3.13
N ALA A 55 3.21 2.00 -3.84
CA ALA A 55 3.61 2.80 -4.98
C ALA A 55 4.67 3.86 -4.59
N GLY A 56 5.36 4.38 -5.60
CA GLY A 56 6.37 5.41 -5.42
C GLY A 56 5.79 6.73 -4.92
N SER A 57 6.63 7.51 -4.22
CA SER A 57 6.27 8.83 -3.67
C SER A 57 6.90 9.99 -4.44
N GLU A 58 7.29 9.78 -5.70
CA GLU A 58 8.00 10.77 -6.50
C GLU A 58 7.15 12.00 -6.85
N ARG A 59 7.82 13.15 -6.95
CA ARG A 59 7.21 14.44 -7.29
C ARG A 59 7.01 14.54 -8.81
N GLN A 60 5.83 15.02 -9.20
CA GLN A 60 5.41 15.14 -10.60
C GLN A 60 6.09 16.27 -11.39
N SER A 61 6.95 17.08 -10.76
CA SER A 61 7.62 18.24 -11.37
C SER A 61 8.56 17.88 -12.54
N HIS A 62 8.82 16.60 -12.81
CA HIS A 62 9.71 16.13 -13.88
C HIS A 62 9.01 15.52 -15.10
N VAL A 63 7.67 15.37 -15.12
CA VAL A 63 6.97 14.55 -16.13
C VAL A 63 6.15 15.36 -17.15
N ALA A 64 5.89 16.65 -16.87
CA ALA A 64 4.93 17.48 -17.61
C ALA A 64 5.35 17.96 -19.03
N ALA A 65 6.35 17.33 -19.66
CA ALA A 65 6.98 17.89 -20.87
C ALA A 65 6.54 17.29 -22.21
N VAL A 66 5.63 16.30 -22.28
CA VAL A 66 5.50 15.52 -23.56
C VAL A 66 4.09 15.30 -24.11
N ASP A 67 2.97 15.40 -23.37
CA ASP A 67 1.64 15.16 -24.00
C ASP A 67 0.44 15.72 -23.19
N GLU A 68 0.01 16.94 -23.50
CA GLU A 68 -1.04 17.68 -22.76
C GLU A 68 -2.41 16.99 -22.71
N ARG A 69 -2.74 16.08 -23.65
CA ARG A 69 -4.04 15.39 -23.64
C ARG A 69 -4.07 14.16 -22.73
N ARG A 70 -2.91 13.55 -22.46
CA ARG A 70 -2.77 12.38 -21.57
C ARG A 70 -2.29 12.74 -20.16
N ASP A 71 -1.89 13.98 -19.95
CA ASP A 71 -1.29 14.46 -18.70
C ASP A 71 -2.31 14.61 -17.56
N GLY A 72 -3.54 15.05 -17.86
CA GLY A 72 -4.55 15.33 -16.82
C GLY A 72 -4.99 14.11 -16.00
N LEU A 73 -5.15 12.95 -16.63
CA LEU A 73 -5.50 11.70 -15.93
C LEU A 73 -4.32 11.15 -15.11
N ARG A 74 -3.11 11.24 -15.65
CA ARG A 74 -1.88 10.79 -14.96
C ARG A 74 -1.55 11.66 -13.77
N MET A 75 -1.68 12.97 -13.92
CA MET A 75 -1.50 13.93 -12.83
C MET A 75 -2.48 13.64 -11.69
N LYS A 76 -3.76 13.44 -12.02
CA LYS A 76 -4.78 13.07 -11.02
C LYS A 76 -4.43 11.78 -10.28
N GLU A 77 -4.01 10.74 -10.99
CA GLU A 77 -3.61 9.47 -10.39
C GLU A 77 -2.39 9.62 -9.47
N ALA A 78 -1.38 10.37 -9.91
CA ALA A 78 -0.19 10.63 -9.11
C ALA A 78 -0.49 11.46 -7.85
N ILE A 79 -1.40 12.42 -7.95
CA ILE A 79 -1.89 13.19 -6.79
C ILE A 79 -2.53 12.25 -5.77
N GLU A 80 -3.41 11.34 -6.20
CA GLU A 80 -4.09 10.41 -5.28
C GLU A 80 -3.12 9.39 -4.65
N ILE A 81 -2.12 8.89 -5.41
CA ILE A 81 -1.05 8.05 -4.87
C ILE A 81 -0.29 8.79 -3.76
N ASN A 82 0.17 10.01 -4.04
CA ASN A 82 0.94 10.79 -3.07
C ASN A 82 0.11 11.19 -1.85
N LYS A 83 -1.18 11.48 -2.04
CA LYS A 83 -2.12 11.76 -0.95
C LYS A 83 -2.25 10.56 -0.02
N SER A 84 -2.46 9.35 -0.54
CA SER A 84 -2.57 8.14 0.29
C SER A 84 -1.28 7.87 1.10
N LEU A 85 -0.11 8.05 0.50
CA LEU A 85 1.19 7.90 1.17
C LEU A 85 1.43 8.99 2.22
N PHE A 86 0.99 10.22 1.96
CA PHE A 86 1.07 11.31 2.91
C PHE A 86 0.20 11.04 4.13
N THR A 87 -1.06 10.62 3.94
CA THR A 87 -1.95 10.22 5.03
C THR A 87 -1.34 9.09 5.86
N LEU A 88 -0.76 8.07 5.22
CA LEU A 88 -0.07 6.98 5.94
C LEU A 88 1.06 7.51 6.83
N ARG A 89 1.89 8.44 6.32
CA ARG A 89 2.95 9.08 7.10
C ARG A 89 2.39 9.85 8.30
N GLN A 90 1.32 10.63 8.11
CA GLN A 90 0.69 11.38 9.20
C GLN A 90 0.20 10.45 10.32
N VAL A 91 -0.43 9.32 9.97
CA VAL A 91 -0.87 8.33 10.96
C VAL A 91 0.31 7.74 11.74
N ILE A 92 1.40 7.39 11.05
CA ILE A 92 2.62 6.89 11.70
C ILE A 92 3.18 7.94 12.67
N THR A 93 3.34 9.18 12.21
CA THR A 93 3.84 10.30 13.03
C THR A 93 2.98 10.49 14.29
N ALA A 94 1.65 10.56 14.13
CA ALA A 94 0.73 10.72 15.25
C ALA A 94 0.82 9.56 16.26
N LEU A 95 0.99 8.32 15.79
CA LEU A 95 1.18 7.16 16.67
C LEU A 95 2.51 7.21 17.43
N THR A 96 3.57 7.75 16.82
CA THR A 96 4.88 7.91 17.47
C THR A 96 4.87 9.03 18.50
N GLU A 97 4.25 10.18 18.21
CA GLU A 97 4.18 11.33 19.12
C GLU A 97 3.32 11.04 20.36
N ASN A 98 2.22 10.30 20.19
CA ASN A 98 1.39 9.86 21.31
C ASN A 98 2.13 8.90 22.26
N LYS A 99 3.11 8.11 21.76
CA LYS A 99 3.96 7.29 22.61
C LYS A 99 4.96 8.11 23.42
N SER A 100 5.52 9.19 22.87
CA SER A 100 6.40 10.10 23.63
C SER A 100 5.65 10.84 24.74
N LEU A 101 4.41 11.27 24.50
CA LEU A 101 3.58 11.91 25.52
C LEU A 101 3.25 10.97 26.70
N LYS A 102 2.96 9.68 26.42
CA LYS A 102 2.72 8.69 27.47
C LYS A 102 3.96 8.26 28.27
N ARG A 103 5.17 8.48 27.76
CA ARG A 103 6.43 8.24 28.50
C ARG A 103 6.85 9.42 29.38
N GLY A 104 6.30 10.62 29.15
CA GLY A 104 6.63 11.84 29.90
C GLY A 104 5.71 12.12 31.10
N SER A 105 4.55 11.47 31.20
CA SER A 105 3.58 11.67 32.29
C SER A 105 3.75 10.67 33.46
N GLY A 106 4.93 10.08 33.60
CA GLY A 106 5.25 9.04 34.58
C GLY A 106 6.52 9.32 35.40
N GLN A 107 6.86 10.60 35.58
CA GLN A 107 7.84 11.07 36.56
C GLN A 107 7.20 12.13 37.45
#